data_AF-A0A662GZM7-F1
#
_entry.id   AF-A0A662GZM7-F1
#
_cell.length_a   1.000
_cell.length_b   1.000
_cell.length_c   1.000
_cell.angle_alpha   90.00
_cell.angle_beta   90.00
_cell.angle_gamma   90.00
#
_symmetry.space_group_name_H-M   'P 1'
#
loop_
_entity.id
_entity.type
_entity.pdbx_description
1 polymer ?
#
loop_
_entity_poly.entity_id
_entity_poly.type
_entity_poly.pdbx_seq_one_letter_code
_entity_poly.pdbx_strand_id
1 'polypeptide(L)'
;MGDRAMSAEAERVMRSLCDQLYLVRREVERAVPFVMQRLEEYFGCRPSAEEIERYCLPPILSTLHVVVHEVAHAAVERMIGGLKLSAREREALHEVMARLIERRLSIELRELGLSTAKVESFEEQVAELSSYPELRGLKLTAEAYGELYERFWRAVEEGRPVEDLVREALSSLRWESAAEPQR
;
A
#
# COMPACT_ATOMS: atom_id res chain seq x y z
N MET A 1 -15.20 16.04 -20.91
CA MET A 1 -13.96 15.67 -20.22
C MET A 1 -13.14 16.93 -20.08
N GLY A 2 -13.26 17.59 -18.92
CA GLY A 2 -12.50 18.80 -18.64
C GLY A 2 -11.08 18.42 -18.28
N ASP A 3 -10.12 18.98 -18.99
CA ASP A 3 -8.70 18.93 -18.68
C ASP A 3 -8.51 19.56 -17.30
N ARG A 4 -8.51 18.73 -16.23
CA ARG A 4 -8.15 19.22 -14.90
C ARG A 4 -6.64 19.42 -14.94
N ALA A 5 -6.24 20.67 -15.11
CA ALA A 5 -4.85 21.08 -14.92
C ALA A 5 -4.29 20.40 -13.66
N MET A 6 -3.25 19.59 -13.84
CA MET A 6 -2.56 18.95 -12.73
C MET A 6 -2.07 20.06 -11.79
N SER A 7 -2.28 19.90 -10.49
CA SER A 7 -1.80 20.90 -9.54
C SER A 7 -0.27 21.00 -9.63
N ALA A 8 0.30 22.19 -9.42
CA ALA A 8 1.75 22.39 -9.41
C ALA A 8 2.47 21.45 -8.41
N GLU A 9 1.77 21.04 -7.36
CA GLU A 9 2.24 20.06 -6.38
C GLU A 9 2.30 18.65 -6.94
N ALA A 10 1.24 18.18 -7.63
CA ALA A 10 1.23 16.88 -8.29
C ALA A 10 2.33 16.79 -9.36
N GLU A 11 2.54 17.86 -10.13
CA GLU A 11 3.65 17.96 -11.07
C GLU A 11 5.03 17.85 -10.39
N ARG A 12 5.22 18.53 -9.26
CA ARG A 12 6.47 18.48 -8.50
C ARG A 12 6.75 17.07 -7.98
N VAL A 13 5.74 16.40 -7.42
CA VAL A 13 5.86 15.01 -6.94
C VAL A 13 6.17 14.07 -8.09
N MET A 14 5.43 14.16 -9.19
CA MET A 14 5.66 13.34 -10.39
C MET A 14 7.09 13.49 -10.90
N ARG A 15 7.60 14.72 -11.06
CA ARG A 15 8.99 14.97 -11.49
C ARG A 15 10.00 14.30 -10.55
N SER A 16 9.84 14.50 -9.25
CA SER A 16 10.73 13.90 -8.25
C SER A 16 10.75 12.37 -8.33
N LEU A 17 9.57 11.72 -8.44
CA LEU A 17 9.48 10.27 -8.53
C LEU A 17 10.08 9.74 -9.85
N CYS A 18 9.81 10.40 -10.98
CA CYS A 18 10.39 10.04 -12.26
C CYS A 18 11.92 10.13 -12.26
N ASP A 19 12.49 11.16 -11.63
CA ASP A 19 13.94 11.32 -11.52
C ASP A 19 14.57 10.18 -10.71
N GLN A 20 13.95 9.77 -9.61
CA GLN A 20 14.42 8.64 -8.80
C GLN A 20 14.29 7.31 -9.55
N LEU A 21 13.16 7.06 -10.21
CA LEU A 21 12.96 5.84 -11.01
C LEU A 21 13.96 5.76 -12.17
N TYR A 22 14.29 6.89 -12.79
CA TYR A 22 15.31 6.96 -13.82
C TYR A 22 16.71 6.64 -13.27
N LEU A 23 17.05 7.17 -12.09
CA LEU A 23 18.31 6.85 -11.42
C LEU A 23 18.41 5.35 -11.11
N VAL A 24 17.38 4.78 -10.46
CA VAL A 24 17.32 3.35 -10.12
C VAL A 24 17.47 2.48 -11.36
N ARG A 25 16.77 2.81 -12.46
CA ARG A 25 16.93 2.10 -13.73
C ARG A 25 18.38 2.07 -14.20
N ARG A 26 19.08 3.22 -14.18
CA ARG A 26 20.49 3.30 -14.60
C ARG A 26 21.42 2.48 -13.71
N GLU A 27 21.14 2.42 -12.42
CA GLU A 27 21.92 1.59 -11.49
C GLU A 27 21.68 0.11 -11.73
N VAL A 28 20.43 -0.31 -11.95
CA VAL A 28 20.07 -1.69 -12.31
C VAL A 28 20.75 -2.13 -13.61
N GLU A 29 20.75 -1.29 -14.65
CA GLU A 29 21.42 -1.55 -15.93
C GLU A 29 22.93 -1.87 -15.74
N ARG A 30 23.58 -1.25 -14.75
CA ARG A 30 24.99 -1.51 -14.42
C ARG A 30 25.17 -2.69 -13.47
N ALA A 31 24.26 -2.85 -12.51
CA ALA A 31 24.37 -3.83 -11.45
C ALA A 31 24.09 -5.26 -11.94
N VAL A 32 23.08 -5.48 -12.79
CA VAL A 32 22.65 -6.83 -13.19
C VAL A 32 23.77 -7.63 -13.85
N PRO A 33 24.47 -7.12 -14.90
CA PRO A 33 25.57 -7.87 -15.51
C PRO A 33 26.70 -8.16 -14.53
N PHE A 34 27.01 -7.18 -13.67
CA PHE A 34 28.05 -7.33 -12.64
C PHE A 34 27.68 -8.42 -11.63
N VAL A 35 26.45 -8.42 -11.10
CA VAL A 35 25.97 -9.42 -10.15
C VAL A 35 25.95 -10.81 -10.79
N MET A 36 25.45 -10.95 -12.02
CA MET A 36 25.44 -12.23 -12.73
C MET A 36 26.87 -12.79 -12.90
N GLN A 37 27.81 -11.94 -13.29
CA GLN A 37 29.22 -12.34 -13.39
C GLN A 37 29.78 -12.79 -12.03
N ARG A 38 29.52 -12.03 -10.96
CA ARG A 38 29.99 -12.37 -9.62
C ARG A 38 29.38 -13.69 -9.11
N LEU A 39 28.11 -13.96 -9.40
CA LEU A 39 27.46 -15.23 -9.03
C LEU A 39 28.12 -16.44 -9.72
N GLU A 40 28.48 -16.30 -10.99
CA GLU A 40 29.21 -17.32 -11.74
C GLU A 40 30.63 -17.52 -11.17
N GLU A 41 31.35 -16.44 -10.86
CA GLU A 41 32.71 -16.50 -10.30
C GLU A 41 32.75 -17.05 -8.86
N TYR A 42 31.78 -16.68 -8.02
CA TYR A 42 31.79 -17.06 -6.60
C TYR A 42 31.19 -18.44 -6.35
N PHE A 43 30.17 -18.81 -7.12
CA PHE A 43 29.36 -20.00 -6.84
C PHE A 43 29.27 -20.96 -8.03
N GLY A 44 29.87 -20.64 -9.18
CA GLY A 44 29.68 -21.42 -10.41
C GLY A 44 28.24 -21.42 -10.90
N CYS A 45 27.42 -20.47 -10.44
CA CYS A 45 25.99 -20.42 -10.71
C CYS A 45 25.70 -19.27 -11.68
N ARG A 46 25.11 -19.61 -12.82
CA ARG A 46 24.65 -18.64 -13.81
C ARG A 46 23.15 -18.79 -14.04
N PRO A 47 22.32 -17.99 -13.34
CA PRO A 47 20.88 -18.01 -13.55
C PRO A 47 20.54 -17.66 -15.01
N SER A 48 19.54 -18.36 -15.54
CA SER A 48 18.93 -18.02 -16.83
C SER A 48 18.14 -16.71 -16.74
N ALA A 49 17.86 -16.11 -17.90
CA ALA A 49 17.02 -14.92 -17.97
C ALA A 49 15.63 -15.17 -17.36
N GLU A 50 15.02 -16.33 -17.62
CA GLU A 50 13.71 -16.69 -17.07
C GLU A 50 13.73 -16.77 -15.53
N GLU A 51 14.77 -17.35 -14.95
CA GLU A 51 14.92 -17.40 -13.49
C GLU A 51 15.06 -16.00 -12.89
N ILE A 52 15.87 -15.13 -13.51
CA ILE A 52 16.03 -13.75 -13.05
C ILE A 52 14.71 -12.99 -13.16
N GLU A 53 14.05 -13.06 -14.31
CA GLU A 53 12.76 -12.39 -14.55
C GLU A 53 11.70 -12.83 -13.54
N ARG A 54 11.64 -14.14 -13.23
CA ARG A 54 10.71 -14.70 -12.24
C ARG A 54 10.84 -14.05 -10.86
N TYR A 55 12.07 -13.73 -10.43
CA TYR A 55 12.32 -13.13 -9.11
C TYR A 55 12.33 -11.60 -9.15
N CYS A 56 12.78 -10.99 -10.25
CA CYS A 56 12.98 -9.54 -10.33
C CYS A 56 11.77 -8.77 -10.87
N LEU A 57 10.97 -9.34 -11.77
CA LEU A 57 9.81 -8.63 -12.33
C LEU A 57 8.72 -8.35 -11.31
N PRO A 58 8.34 -9.27 -10.39
CA PRO A 58 7.26 -9.00 -9.44
C PRO A 58 7.45 -7.71 -8.61
N PRO A 59 8.59 -7.46 -7.93
CA PRO A 59 8.77 -6.21 -7.20
C PRO A 59 8.81 -4.97 -8.11
N ILE A 60 9.37 -5.07 -9.32
CA ILE A 60 9.38 -3.96 -10.28
C ILE A 60 7.95 -3.58 -10.69
N LEU A 61 7.12 -4.57 -11.04
CA LEU A 61 5.73 -4.35 -11.45
C LEU A 61 4.86 -3.86 -10.28
N SER A 62 5.26 -4.14 -9.04
CA SER A 62 4.59 -3.64 -7.82
C SER A 62 4.83 -2.15 -7.54
N THR A 63 5.75 -1.49 -8.24
CA THR A 63 6.14 -0.09 -7.95
C THR A 63 4.94 0.86 -7.91
N LEU A 64 3.99 0.74 -8.84
CA LEU A 64 2.80 1.61 -8.86
C LEU A 64 1.91 1.37 -7.63
N HIS A 65 1.71 0.11 -7.25
CA HIS A 65 0.94 -0.25 -6.06
C HIS A 65 1.57 0.35 -4.80
N VAL A 66 2.89 0.24 -4.63
CA VAL A 66 3.62 0.90 -3.52
C VAL A 66 3.41 2.41 -3.54
N VAL A 67 3.55 3.06 -4.71
CA VAL A 67 3.36 4.52 -4.80
C VAL A 67 1.95 4.93 -4.38
N VAL A 68 0.92 4.21 -4.81
CA VAL A 68 -0.48 4.50 -4.42
C VAL A 68 -0.66 4.31 -2.91
N HIS A 69 -0.09 3.25 -2.34
CA HIS A 69 -0.15 2.95 -0.90
C HIS A 69 0.50 4.07 -0.06
N GLU A 70 1.70 4.51 -0.41
CA GLU A 70 2.41 5.57 0.32
C GLU A 70 1.71 6.94 0.20
N VAL A 71 1.15 7.24 -0.98
CA VAL A 71 0.33 8.45 -1.17
C VAL A 71 -0.93 8.38 -0.30
N ALA A 72 -1.54 7.20 -0.18
CA ALA A 72 -2.69 6.99 0.69
C ALA A 72 -2.31 7.21 2.17
N HIS A 73 -1.16 6.72 2.64
CA HIS A 73 -0.66 7.02 3.98
C HIS A 73 -0.48 8.52 4.23
N ALA A 74 0.09 9.26 3.27
CA ALA A 74 0.23 10.71 3.40
C ALA A 74 -1.13 11.42 3.54
N ALA A 75 -2.16 10.92 2.83
CA ALA A 75 -3.53 11.41 3.00
C ALA A 75 -4.11 11.05 4.36
N VAL A 76 -3.89 9.82 4.85
CA VAL A 76 -4.38 9.36 6.16
C VAL A 76 -3.76 10.15 7.30
N GLU A 77 -2.44 10.38 7.28
CA GLU A 77 -1.77 11.19 8.30
C GLU A 77 -2.39 12.59 8.41
N ARG A 78 -2.71 13.20 7.25
CA ARG A 78 -3.40 14.50 7.21
C ARG A 78 -4.83 14.42 7.77
N MET A 79 -5.54 13.33 7.52
CA MET A 79 -6.90 13.11 8.02
C MET A 79 -6.93 12.91 9.53
N ILE A 80 -5.98 12.17 10.11
CA ILE A 80 -6.01 11.79 11.53
C ILE A 80 -5.10 12.64 12.42
N GLY A 81 -4.25 13.51 11.84
CA GLY A 81 -3.20 14.24 12.55
C GLY A 81 -3.70 15.08 13.75
N GLY A 82 -4.93 15.62 13.68
CA GLY A 82 -5.55 16.39 14.76
C GLY A 82 -6.27 15.57 15.83
N LEU A 83 -6.39 14.25 15.64
CA LEU A 83 -7.18 13.38 16.51
C LEU A 83 -6.39 12.86 17.70
N LYS A 84 -7.05 12.77 18.86
CA LYS A 84 -6.50 12.18 20.08
C LYS A 84 -6.66 10.66 20.02
N LEU A 85 -5.67 10.00 19.44
CA LEU A 85 -5.61 8.55 19.28
C LEU A 85 -4.45 7.98 20.10
N SER A 86 -4.60 6.76 20.63
CA SER A 86 -3.46 6.00 21.12
C SER A 86 -2.50 5.66 19.97
N ALA A 87 -1.24 5.35 20.28
CA ALA A 87 -0.26 4.96 19.26
C ALA A 87 -0.74 3.75 18.43
N ARG A 88 -1.39 2.77 19.09
CA ARG A 88 -1.94 1.58 18.45
C ARG A 88 -3.10 1.90 17.51
N GLU A 89 -4.02 2.75 17.92
CA GLU A 89 -5.14 3.18 17.06
C GLU A 89 -4.65 3.98 15.87
N ARG A 90 -3.66 4.87 16.08
CA ARG A 90 -3.04 5.65 15.01
C ARG A 90 -2.42 4.75 13.95
N GLU A 91 -1.61 3.79 14.35
CA GLU A 91 -0.96 2.84 13.45
C GLU A 91 -1.99 2.00 12.69
N ALA A 92 -2.98 1.46 13.40
CA ALA A 92 -4.03 0.65 12.79
C ALA A 92 -4.87 1.43 11.80
N LEU A 93 -5.19 2.69 12.09
CA LEU A 93 -5.86 3.56 11.14
C LEU A 93 -4.99 3.89 9.93
N HIS A 94 -3.69 4.12 10.15
CA HIS A 94 -2.73 4.37 9.07
C HIS A 94 -2.79 3.27 8.02
N GLU A 95 -2.63 2.03 8.46
CA GLU A 95 -2.58 0.86 7.59
C GLU A 95 -3.94 0.51 6.99
N VAL A 96 -4.98 0.46 7.83
CA VAL A 96 -6.32 0.07 7.38
C VAL A 96 -6.87 1.09 6.39
N MET A 97 -6.87 2.38 6.73
CA MET A 97 -7.43 3.39 5.83
C MET A 97 -6.59 3.54 4.55
N ALA A 98 -5.26 3.45 4.63
CA ALA A 98 -4.42 3.53 3.44
C ALA A 98 -4.75 2.42 2.44
N ARG A 99 -4.97 1.18 2.91
CA ARG A 99 -5.35 0.05 2.06
C ARG A 99 -6.76 0.16 1.47
N LEU A 100 -7.72 0.72 2.21
CA LEU A 100 -9.06 1.00 1.70
C LEU A 100 -9.00 2.02 0.54
N ILE A 101 -8.18 3.08 0.73
CA ILE A 101 -7.90 4.13 -0.27
C ILE A 101 -7.21 3.53 -1.49
N GLU A 102 -6.13 2.82 -1.26
CA GLU A 102 -5.29 2.20 -2.28
C GLU A 102 -6.09 1.24 -3.16
N ARG A 103 -6.91 0.37 -2.57
CA ARG A 103 -7.77 -0.55 -3.32
C ARG A 103 -8.64 0.19 -4.33
N ARG A 104 -9.34 1.25 -3.88
CA ARG A 104 -10.24 2.02 -4.73
C ARG A 104 -9.50 2.73 -5.85
N LEU A 105 -8.41 3.41 -5.51
CA LEU A 105 -7.61 4.13 -6.50
C LEU A 105 -6.96 3.17 -7.51
N SER A 106 -6.53 1.99 -7.08
CA SER A 106 -6.01 0.97 -7.99
C SER A 106 -7.06 0.45 -8.97
N ILE A 107 -8.33 0.32 -8.55
CA ILE A 107 -9.44 0.01 -9.46
C ILE A 107 -9.59 1.13 -10.51
N GLU A 108 -9.63 2.39 -10.08
CA GLU A 108 -9.76 3.53 -10.98
C GLU A 108 -8.56 3.64 -11.96
N LEU A 109 -7.34 3.37 -11.48
CA LEU A 109 -6.14 3.34 -12.34
C LEU A 109 -6.20 2.23 -13.39
N ARG A 110 -6.78 1.07 -13.05
CA ARG A 110 -7.02 -0.02 -14.02
C ARG A 110 -8.05 0.38 -15.07
N GLU A 111 -9.11 1.07 -14.68
CA GLU A 111 -10.11 1.63 -15.60
C GLU A 111 -9.52 2.69 -16.54
N LEU A 112 -8.49 3.41 -16.09
CA LEU A 112 -7.67 4.31 -16.91
C LEU A 112 -6.64 3.60 -17.81
N GLY A 113 -6.54 2.27 -17.74
CA GLY A 113 -5.66 1.46 -18.59
C GLY A 113 -4.25 1.22 -18.06
N LEU A 114 -3.97 1.54 -16.79
CA LEU A 114 -2.66 1.29 -16.18
C LEU A 114 -2.54 -0.19 -15.78
N SER A 115 -1.93 -0.99 -16.64
CA SER A 115 -1.87 -2.45 -16.48
C SER A 115 -1.06 -2.94 -15.29
N THR A 116 -0.15 -2.14 -14.73
CA THR A 116 0.64 -2.50 -13.54
C THR A 116 -0.07 -2.16 -12.22
N ALA A 117 -1.22 -1.48 -12.24
CA ALA A 117 -1.99 -1.23 -11.03
C ALA A 117 -2.54 -2.57 -10.48
N LYS A 118 -2.07 -2.96 -9.29
CA LYS A 118 -2.50 -4.18 -8.61
C LYS A 118 -3.77 -3.88 -7.82
N VAL A 119 -4.82 -4.67 -8.04
CA VAL A 119 -6.02 -4.67 -7.19
C VAL A 119 -5.99 -5.97 -6.40
N GLU A 120 -5.52 -5.87 -5.17
CA GLU A 120 -5.44 -7.01 -4.26
C GLU A 120 -6.83 -7.53 -3.90
N SER A 121 -6.96 -8.78 -3.49
CA SER A 121 -8.18 -9.29 -2.86
C SER A 121 -8.30 -8.79 -1.40
N PHE A 122 -9.47 -8.94 -0.79
CA PHE A 122 -9.61 -8.60 0.63
C PHE A 122 -8.80 -9.55 1.52
N GLU A 123 -8.67 -10.82 1.13
CA GLU A 123 -7.82 -11.80 1.80
C GLU A 123 -6.34 -11.41 1.75
N GLU A 124 -5.85 -10.94 0.60
CA GLU A 124 -4.48 -10.44 0.46
C GLU A 124 -4.24 -9.24 1.39
N GLN A 125 -5.12 -8.24 1.37
CA GLN A 125 -4.98 -7.06 2.23
C GLN A 125 -5.04 -7.40 3.72
N VAL A 126 -5.92 -8.31 4.13
CA VAL A 126 -6.00 -8.79 5.52
C VAL A 126 -4.76 -9.59 5.93
N ALA A 127 -4.22 -10.41 5.03
CA ALA A 127 -2.98 -11.15 5.27
C ALA A 127 -1.80 -10.19 5.48
N GLU A 128 -1.70 -9.14 4.66
CA GLU A 128 -0.67 -8.12 4.83
C GLU A 128 -0.84 -7.33 6.13
N LEU A 129 -2.06 -6.88 6.46
CA LEU A 129 -2.35 -6.24 7.76
C LEU A 129 -1.94 -7.12 8.95
N SER A 130 -2.12 -8.44 8.85
CA SER A 130 -1.75 -9.39 9.91
C SER A 130 -0.23 -9.56 10.07
N SER A 131 0.57 -9.13 9.09
CA SER A 131 2.03 -9.22 9.12
C SER A 131 2.68 -8.09 9.93
N TYR A 132 1.97 -6.98 10.15
CA TYR A 132 2.47 -5.84 10.93
C TYR A 132 2.52 -6.19 12.42
N PRO A 133 3.69 -6.10 13.08
CA PRO A 133 3.83 -6.37 14.51
C PRO A 133 2.85 -5.57 15.39
N GLU A 134 2.58 -4.33 15.03
CA GLU A 134 1.73 -3.36 15.73
C GLU A 134 0.24 -3.75 15.66
N LEU A 135 -0.14 -4.48 14.60
CA LEU A 135 -1.49 -4.99 14.37
C LEU A 135 -1.66 -6.41 14.90
N ARG A 136 -0.66 -6.98 15.57
CA ARG A 136 -0.76 -8.31 16.17
C ARG A 136 -1.99 -8.41 17.08
N GLY A 137 -2.76 -9.47 16.86
CA GLY A 137 -4.00 -9.75 17.59
C GLY A 137 -5.22 -8.97 17.07
N LEU A 138 -5.11 -8.20 15.98
CA LEU A 138 -6.26 -7.62 15.28
C LEU A 138 -7.10 -8.75 14.67
N LYS A 139 -8.37 -8.82 15.05
CA LYS A 139 -9.37 -9.74 14.52
C LYS A 139 -10.10 -9.06 13.38
N LEU A 140 -9.64 -9.31 12.16
CA LEU A 140 -10.26 -8.80 10.96
C LEU A 140 -10.33 -9.93 9.93
N THR A 141 -11.53 -10.32 9.53
CA THR A 141 -11.75 -11.29 8.45
C THR A 141 -11.85 -10.55 7.12
N ALA A 142 -11.60 -11.24 6.00
CA ALA A 142 -11.78 -10.65 4.67
C ALA A 142 -13.23 -10.16 4.44
N GLU A 143 -14.23 -10.89 4.96
CA GLU A 143 -15.64 -10.49 4.91
C GLU A 143 -15.88 -9.18 5.68
N ALA A 144 -15.48 -9.11 6.95
CA ALA A 144 -15.67 -7.91 7.78
C ALA A 144 -14.89 -6.71 7.22
N TYR A 145 -13.71 -6.96 6.63
CA TYR A 145 -12.93 -5.94 5.95
C TYR A 145 -13.58 -5.44 4.66
N GLY A 146 -14.19 -6.34 3.88
CA GLY A 146 -15.00 -5.98 2.72
C GLY A 146 -16.22 -5.13 3.09
N GLU A 147 -16.93 -5.48 4.17
CA GLU A 147 -18.04 -4.65 4.65
C GLU A 147 -17.57 -3.27 5.13
N LEU A 148 -16.41 -3.20 5.80
CA LEU A 148 -15.78 -1.94 6.17
C LEU A 148 -15.47 -1.10 4.93
N TYR A 149 -14.91 -1.70 3.88
CA TYR A 149 -14.62 -1.01 2.62
C TYR A 149 -15.88 -0.36 2.04
N GLU A 150 -16.99 -1.10 1.96
CA GLU A 150 -18.25 -0.58 1.43
C GLU A 150 -18.81 0.58 2.28
N ARG A 151 -18.79 0.45 3.61
CA ARG A 151 -19.26 1.52 4.51
C ARG A 151 -18.38 2.76 4.42
N PHE A 152 -17.07 2.57 4.38
CA PHE A 152 -16.09 3.65 4.29
C PHE A 152 -16.30 4.48 3.02
N TRP A 153 -16.40 3.83 1.86
CA TRP A 153 -16.58 4.54 0.59
C TRP A 153 -17.95 5.17 0.43
N ARG A 154 -19.01 4.53 0.93
CA ARG A 154 -20.34 5.17 1.00
C ARG A 154 -20.28 6.48 1.80
N ALA A 155 -19.60 6.47 2.94
CA ALA A 155 -19.45 7.68 3.75
C ALA A 155 -18.65 8.78 3.03
N VAL A 156 -17.63 8.41 2.25
CA VAL A 156 -16.88 9.35 1.39
C VAL A 156 -17.79 9.93 0.30
N GLU A 157 -18.57 9.10 -0.39
CA GLU A 157 -19.50 9.52 -1.46
C GLU A 157 -20.62 10.44 -0.94
N GLU A 158 -21.09 10.21 0.29
CA GLU A 158 -22.06 11.06 1.00
C GLU A 158 -21.44 12.39 1.49
N GLY A 159 -20.12 12.56 1.38
CA GLY A 159 -19.42 13.75 1.84
C GLY A 159 -19.37 13.89 3.37
N ARG A 160 -19.37 12.75 4.09
CA ARG A 160 -19.29 12.74 5.55
C ARG A 160 -17.94 13.30 6.03
N PRO A 161 -17.89 13.92 7.22
CA PRO A 161 -16.66 14.48 7.76
C PRO A 161 -15.61 13.41 8.05
N VAL A 162 -14.34 13.79 8.09
CA VAL A 162 -13.21 12.87 8.30
C VAL A 162 -13.34 12.10 9.62
N GLU A 163 -13.84 12.74 10.66
CA GLU A 163 -14.08 12.14 11.97
C GLU A 163 -15.05 10.96 11.90
N ASP A 164 -16.02 11.02 10.99
CA ASP A 164 -16.95 9.93 10.75
C ASP A 164 -16.26 8.77 10.02
N LEU A 165 -15.45 9.05 9.00
CA LEU A 165 -14.65 8.03 8.29
C LEU A 165 -13.73 7.27 9.25
N VAL A 166 -13.05 8.02 10.12
CA VAL A 166 -12.18 7.46 11.16
C VAL A 166 -12.98 6.62 12.15
N ARG A 167 -14.19 7.06 12.54
CA ARG A 167 -15.07 6.28 13.41
C ARG A 167 -15.52 4.99 12.76
N GLU A 168 -15.88 5.00 11.47
CA GLU A 168 -16.24 3.78 10.74
C GLU A 168 -15.09 2.76 10.77
N ALA A 169 -13.87 3.22 10.45
CA ALA A 169 -12.67 2.39 10.49
C ALA A 169 -12.41 1.83 11.90
N LEU A 170 -12.26 2.68 12.92
CA LEU A 170 -12.00 2.27 14.31
C LEU A 170 -13.07 1.31 14.84
N SER A 171 -14.35 1.56 14.55
CA SER A 171 -15.46 0.75 15.05
C SER A 171 -15.39 -0.70 14.56
N SER A 172 -14.71 -0.95 13.44
CA SER A 172 -14.52 -2.26 12.83
C SER A 172 -13.25 -2.97 13.33
N LEU A 173 -12.39 -2.28 14.07
CA LEU A 173 -11.16 -2.86 14.63
C LEU A 173 -11.45 -3.49 15.99
N ARG A 174 -11.10 -4.76 16.14
CA ARG A 174 -11.25 -5.54 17.37
C ARG A 174 -9.94 -6.25 17.64
N TRP A 175 -9.41 -6.11 18.84
CA TRP A 175 -8.22 -6.85 19.25
C TRP A 175 -8.57 -7.98 20.20
N GLU A 176 -7.76 -9.03 20.21
CA GLU A 176 -7.76 -9.99 21.31
C GLU A 176 -7.48 -9.27 22.62
N SER A 177 -8.35 -9.47 23.61
CA SER A 177 -8.02 -9.16 24.99
C SER A 177 -6.75 -9.91 25.34
N ALA A 178 -5.75 -9.21 25.88
CA ALA A 178 -4.59 -9.88 26.45
C ALA A 178 -5.12 -10.91 27.45
N ALA A 179 -4.83 -12.19 27.23
CA ALA A 179 -5.08 -13.20 28.25
C ALA A 179 -4.33 -12.75 29.50
N GLU A 180 -5.06 -12.52 30.60
CA GLU A 180 -4.41 -12.30 31.89
C GLU A 180 -3.49 -13.50 32.13
N PRO A 181 -2.20 -13.27 32.47
CA PRO A 181 -1.35 -14.37 32.86
C PRO A 181 -2.02 -15.05 34.06
N GLN A 182 -2.38 -16.32 33.90
CA GLN A 182 -2.85 -17.15 35.01
C GLN A 182 -1.74 -17.12 36.07
N ARG A 183 -2.06 -16.53 37.23
CA ARG A 183 -1.19 -16.48 38.40
C ARG A 183 -1.09 -17.85 39.06
#